data_AF-U6R8K7-F1
#
_entry.id   AF-U6R8K7-F1
#
_cell.length_a   1.000
_cell.length_b   1.000
_cell.length_c   1.000
_cell.angle_alpha   90.00
_cell.angle_beta   90.00
_cell.angle_gamma   90.00
#
_symmetry.space_group_name_H-M   'P 1'
#
loop_
_entity.id
_entity.type
_entity.pdbx_description
1 polymer ?
#
loop_
_entity_poly.entity_id
_entity_poly.type
_entity_poly.pdbx_seq_one_letter_code
_entity_poly.pdbx_strand_id
1 'polypeptide(L)'
;MDAILQFLIDWGYWGLFLGSFIAGSVLPFSSEAVLAACVGPLGLDPVISIAAATAGNVSGGMTCYWMGHLGNMEWIEKYFHVKKEKMDRAEKFVHGRGAWMAFFAFIPILGSAISIVLGMMRANIWIVILAMTIGKVLRYALLVWGVLEASALMK
;
A
#
# COMPACT_ATOMS: atom_id res chain seq x y z
N MET A 1 -10.33 1.05 -20.98
CA MET A 1 -9.21 1.28 -20.04
C MET A 1 -9.70 2.32 -19.05
N ASP A 2 -9.74 1.97 -17.76
CA ASP A 2 -10.54 2.68 -16.74
C ASP A 2 -10.24 4.19 -16.71
N ALA A 3 -11.26 5.03 -16.92
CA ALA A 3 -11.12 6.49 -16.95
C ALA A 3 -10.41 7.05 -15.70
N ILE A 4 -10.55 6.37 -14.56
CA ILE A 4 -9.86 6.68 -13.30
C ILE A 4 -8.34 6.47 -13.43
N LEU A 5 -7.91 5.37 -14.05
CA LEU A 5 -6.50 5.07 -14.26
C LEU A 5 -5.85 6.12 -15.16
N GLN A 6 -6.55 6.49 -16.23
CA GLN A 6 -6.09 7.51 -17.18
C GLN A 6 -6.01 8.88 -16.49
N PHE A 7 -7.03 9.26 -15.72
CA PHE A 7 -7.02 10.49 -14.92
C PHE A 7 -5.86 10.53 -13.92
N LEU A 8 -5.57 9.44 -13.22
CA LEU A 8 -4.44 9.38 -12.28
C LEU A 8 -3.09 9.47 -13.01
N ILE A 9 -2.98 8.85 -14.18
CA ILE A 9 -1.78 8.94 -15.01
C ILE A 9 -1.54 10.37 -15.49
N ASP A 10 -2.58 11.06 -15.95
CA ASP A 10 -2.49 12.45 -16.43
C ASP A 10 -2.03 13.42 -15.32
N TRP A 11 -2.28 13.07 -14.06
CA TRP A 11 -1.85 13.83 -12.89
C TRP A 11 -0.42 13.49 -12.41
N GLY A 12 0.28 12.58 -13.10
CA GLY A 12 1.68 12.23 -12.83
C GLY A 12 1.94 11.82 -11.37
N TYR A 13 2.89 12.48 -10.70
CA TYR A 13 3.25 12.17 -9.31
C TYR A 13 2.08 12.29 -8.32
N TRP A 14 1.16 13.23 -8.53
CA TRP A 14 -0.01 13.40 -7.65
C TRP A 14 -1.01 12.27 -7.83
N GLY A 15 -1.28 11.87 -9.07
CA GLY A 15 -2.14 10.72 -9.32
C GLY A 15 -1.50 9.41 -8.90
N LEU A 16 -0.17 9.29 -8.97
CA LEU A 16 0.55 8.16 -8.41
C LEU A 16 0.44 8.10 -6.88
N PHE A 17 0.56 9.24 -6.19
CA PHE A 17 0.33 9.34 -4.75
C PHE A 17 -1.10 8.93 -4.39
N LEU A 18 -2.11 9.49 -5.06
CA LEU A 18 -3.53 9.20 -4.81
C LEU A 18 -3.89 7.75 -5.12
N GLY A 19 -3.44 7.23 -6.27
CA GLY A 19 -3.63 5.83 -6.63
C GLY A 19 -2.98 4.89 -5.62
N SER A 20 -1.77 5.22 -5.16
CA SER A 20 -1.07 4.43 -4.14
C SER A 20 -1.71 4.54 -2.76
N PHE A 21 -2.30 5.69 -2.42
CA PHE A 21 -3.10 5.88 -1.21
C PHE A 21 -4.34 4.99 -1.21
N ILE A 22 -5.06 4.96 -2.32
CA ILE A 22 -6.24 4.10 -2.49
C ILE A 22 -5.83 2.63 -2.39
N ALA A 23 -4.74 2.23 -3.06
CA ALA A 23 -4.21 0.86 -3.00
C ALA A 23 -3.67 0.45 -1.63
N GLY A 24 -3.08 1.41 -0.89
CA GLY A 24 -2.59 1.19 0.47
C GLY A 24 -3.69 1.09 1.50
N SER A 25 -4.88 1.60 1.17
CA SER A 25 -6.08 1.47 1.98
C SER A 25 -6.69 0.06 1.83
N VAL A 26 -7.96 -0.11 2.18
CA VAL A 26 -8.65 -1.40 2.00
C VAL A 26 -9.20 -1.59 0.58
N LEU A 27 -9.20 -0.53 -0.23
CA LEU A 27 -9.80 -0.58 -1.56
C LEU A 27 -8.93 -1.41 -2.51
N PRO A 28 -9.54 -2.31 -3.31
CA PRO A 28 -8.81 -3.09 -4.30
C PRO A 28 -8.40 -2.18 -5.46
N PHE A 29 -7.17 -1.65 -5.41
CA PHE A 29 -6.60 -0.82 -6.46
C PHE A 29 -5.15 -1.24 -6.75
N SER A 30 -4.75 -1.17 -8.02
CA SER A 30 -3.41 -1.57 -8.48
C SER A 30 -2.50 -0.34 -8.58
N SER A 31 -1.79 -0.04 -7.49
CA SER A 31 -0.76 1.02 -7.50
C SER A 31 0.41 0.70 -8.45
N GLU A 32 0.62 -0.60 -8.71
CA GLU A 32 1.64 -1.16 -9.58
C GLU A 32 1.43 -0.75 -11.03
N ALA A 33 0.18 -0.81 -11.50
CA ALA A 33 -0.17 -0.42 -12.86
C ALA A 33 0.05 1.08 -13.08
N VAL A 34 -0.35 1.92 -12.11
CA VAL A 34 -0.14 3.37 -12.18
C VAL A 34 1.35 3.69 -12.14
N LEU A 35 2.13 3.05 -11.27
CA LEU A 35 3.59 3.23 -11.19
C LEU A 35 4.31 2.81 -12.47
N ALA A 36 3.95 1.65 -13.04
CA ALA A 36 4.52 1.16 -14.29
C ALA A 36 4.19 2.11 -15.47
N ALA A 37 2.96 2.61 -15.54
CA ALA A 37 2.55 3.58 -16.54
C ALA A 37 3.33 4.91 -16.40
N CYS A 38 3.52 5.39 -15.18
CA CYS A 38 4.26 6.61 -14.89
C CYS A 38 5.75 6.50 -15.29
N VAL A 39 6.42 5.40 -14.94
CA VAL A 39 7.85 5.23 -15.19
C VAL A 39 8.15 4.82 -16.63
N GLY A 40 7.32 3.94 -17.23
CA GLY A 40 7.52 3.48 -18.60
C GLY A 40 7.00 4.49 -19.64
N PRO A 41 5.72 4.43 -20.02
CA PRO A 41 5.13 5.31 -21.04
C PRO A 41 5.30 6.82 -20.82
N LEU A 42 5.20 7.31 -19.57
CA LEU A 42 5.33 8.75 -19.28
C LEU A 42 6.77 9.19 -19.01
N GLY A 43 7.69 8.24 -18.77
CA GLY A 43 9.10 8.55 -18.51
C GLY A 43 9.34 9.41 -17.26
N LEU A 44 8.46 9.34 -16.25
CA LEU A 44 8.66 10.05 -14.98
C LEU A 44 9.88 9.51 -14.23
N ASP A 45 10.56 10.39 -13.49
CA ASP A 45 11.72 10.00 -12.68
C ASP A 45 11.38 8.81 -11.76
N PRO A 46 12.12 7.69 -11.83
CA PRO A 46 11.82 6.51 -11.06
C PRO A 46 11.92 6.71 -9.54
N VAL A 47 12.87 7.53 -9.08
CA VAL A 47 13.11 7.76 -7.64
C VAL A 47 11.96 8.58 -7.05
N ILE A 48 11.56 9.66 -7.72
CA ILE A 48 10.42 10.48 -7.29
C ILE A 48 9.13 9.67 -7.37
N SER A 49 8.98 8.81 -8.38
CA SER A 49 7.82 7.93 -8.50
C SER A 49 7.73 6.94 -7.34
N ILE A 50 8.83 6.30 -6.95
CA ILE A 50 8.88 5.42 -5.78
C ILE A 50 8.56 6.20 -4.50
N ALA A 51 9.09 7.42 -4.34
CA ALA A 51 8.82 8.25 -3.17
C ALA A 51 7.33 8.62 -3.07
N ALA A 52 6.72 9.08 -4.16
CA ALA A 52 5.30 9.43 -4.23
C ALA A 52 4.40 8.21 -3.98
N ALA A 53 4.70 7.07 -4.61
CA ALA A 53 3.94 5.84 -4.43
C ALA A 53 4.04 5.32 -2.97
N THR A 54 5.26 5.34 -2.41
CA THR A 54 5.49 4.96 -1.01
C THR A 54 4.73 5.85 -0.05
N ALA A 55 4.83 7.18 -0.22
CA ALA A 55 4.16 8.14 0.65
C ALA A 55 2.64 7.97 0.61
N GLY A 56 2.08 7.80 -0.58
CA GLY A 56 0.64 7.51 -0.75
C GLY A 56 0.26 6.22 -0.05
N ASN A 57 0.98 5.14 -0.32
CA ASN A 57 0.63 3.82 0.22
C ASN A 57 0.78 3.73 1.74
N VAL A 58 1.85 4.28 2.32
CA VAL A 58 2.02 4.36 3.77
C VAL A 58 0.89 5.18 4.39
N SER A 59 0.51 6.31 3.79
CA SER A 59 -0.62 7.12 4.27
C SER A 59 -1.94 6.33 4.24
N GLY A 60 -2.20 5.59 3.15
CA GLY A 60 -3.35 4.68 3.05
C GLY A 60 -3.34 3.57 4.11
N GLY A 61 -2.19 2.92 4.32
CA GLY A 61 -2.02 1.90 5.35
C GLY A 61 -2.17 2.46 6.78
N MET A 62 -1.74 3.69 7.00
CA MET A 62 -1.94 4.39 8.27
C MET A 62 -3.42 4.69 8.50
N THR A 63 -4.23 4.99 7.48
CA THR A 63 -5.69 5.09 7.69
C THR A 63 -6.25 3.79 8.26
N CYS A 64 -5.82 2.63 7.74
CA CYS A 64 -6.19 1.30 8.23
C CYS A 64 -5.74 1.07 9.67
N TYR A 65 -4.51 1.45 10.00
CA TYR A 65 -3.99 1.41 11.36
C TYR A 65 -4.83 2.25 12.33
N TRP A 66 -5.13 3.50 11.99
CA TRP A 66 -5.90 4.39 12.86
C TRP A 66 -7.33 3.90 13.07
N MET A 67 -7.95 3.30 12.06
CA MET A 67 -9.26 2.68 12.21
C MET A 67 -9.25 1.49 13.16
N GLY A 68 -8.23 0.63 13.07
CA GLY A 68 -7.99 -0.42 14.07
C GLY A 68 -7.77 0.15 15.47
N HIS A 69 -7.03 1.26 15.57
CA HIS A 69 -6.73 1.94 16.84
C HIS A 69 -7.97 2.51 17.54
N LEU A 70 -8.94 3.01 16.76
CA LEU A 70 -10.23 3.47 17.28
C LEU A 70 -11.11 2.32 17.80
N GLY A 71 -10.81 1.07 17.46
CA GLY A 71 -11.38 -0.12 18.07
C GLY A 71 -12.83 -0.45 17.68
N ASN A 72 -13.41 0.23 16.68
CA ASN A 72 -14.79 -0.02 16.26
C ASN A 72 -14.86 -1.10 15.17
N MET A 73 -14.92 -2.37 15.59
CA MET A 73 -14.98 -3.53 14.69
C MET A 73 -16.22 -3.54 13.81
N GLU A 74 -17.36 -2.98 14.28
CA GLU A 74 -18.58 -2.85 13.47
C GLU A 74 -18.35 -1.91 12.27
N TRP A 75 -17.59 -0.83 12.46
CA TRP A 75 -17.21 0.07 11.37
C TRP A 75 -16.28 -0.60 10.36
N ILE A 76 -15.31 -1.39 10.84
CA ILE A 76 -14.35 -2.10 9.97
C ILE A 76 -15.07 -3.13 9.10
N GLU A 77 -16.02 -3.87 9.66
CA GLU A 77 -16.79 -4.85 8.90
C GLU A 77 -17.75 -4.17 7.91
N LYS A 78 -18.42 -3.09 8.33
CA LYS A 78 -19.45 -2.40 7.55
C LYS A 78 -18.91 -1.52 6.42
N TYR A 79 -17.87 -0.73 6.66
CA TYR A 79 -17.36 0.25 5.68
C TYR A 79 -16.24 -0.32 4.82
N PHE A 80 -15.46 -1.24 5.37
CA PHE A 80 -14.27 -1.76 4.72
C PHE A 80 -14.42 -3.18 4.19
N HIS A 81 -15.56 -3.84 4.47
CA HIS A 81 -15.86 -5.20 4.02
C HIS A 81 -14.71 -6.19 4.30
N VAL A 82 -13.94 -5.93 5.37
CA VAL A 82 -12.84 -6.80 5.77
C VAL A 82 -13.47 -8.00 6.47
N LYS A 83 -13.58 -9.11 5.74
CA LYS A 83 -14.10 -10.37 6.31
C LYS A 83 -13.34 -10.74 7.57
N LYS A 84 -14.07 -11.24 8.57
CA LYS A 84 -13.50 -11.76 9.82
C LYS A 84 -12.37 -12.77 9.59
N GLU A 85 -12.48 -13.62 8.56
CA GLU A 85 -11.44 -14.57 8.15
C GLU A 85 -10.07 -13.91 7.86
N LYS A 86 -10.07 -12.71 7.25
CA LYS A 86 -8.85 -11.95 6.95
C LYS A 86 -8.27 -11.33 8.23
N MET A 87 -9.14 -10.85 9.12
CA MET A 87 -8.75 -10.34 10.43
C MET A 87 -8.13 -11.44 11.27
N ASP A 88 -8.77 -12.60 11.38
CA ASP A 88 -8.26 -13.75 12.13
C ASP A 88 -6.91 -14.24 11.58
N ARG A 89 -6.74 -14.24 10.24
CA ARG A 89 -5.47 -14.59 9.61
C ARG A 89 -4.39 -13.56 9.89
N ALA A 90 -4.72 -12.27 9.81
CA ALA A 90 -3.80 -11.19 10.13
C ALA A 90 -3.41 -11.20 11.61
N GLU A 91 -4.36 -11.45 12.52
CA GLU A 91 -4.13 -11.59 13.95
C GLU A 91 -3.16 -12.73 14.24
N LYS A 92 -3.43 -13.93 13.72
CA LYS A 92 -2.50 -15.07 13.84
C LYS A 92 -1.12 -14.78 13.27
N PHE A 93 -1.06 -14.01 12.18
CA PHE A 93 0.20 -13.65 11.53
C PHE A 93 1.02 -12.64 12.34
N VAL A 94 0.34 -11.70 13.01
CA VAL A 94 0.95 -10.63 13.81
C VAL A 94 1.24 -11.08 15.25
N HIS A 95 0.49 -12.06 15.77
CA HIS A 95 0.56 -12.51 17.15
C HIS A 95 2.00 -12.83 17.60
N GLY A 96 2.44 -12.17 18.67
CA GLY A 96 3.78 -12.35 19.25
C GLY A 96 4.95 -11.73 18.49
N ARG A 97 4.71 -11.00 17.38
CA ARG A 97 5.77 -10.43 16.52
C ARG A 97 5.84 -8.90 16.51
N GLY A 98 4.85 -8.23 17.12
CA GLY A 98 4.86 -6.79 17.37
C GLY A 98 4.77 -5.91 16.11
N ALA A 99 5.17 -4.64 16.26
CA ALA A 99 4.99 -3.58 15.26
C ALA A 99 5.74 -3.81 13.93
N TRP A 100 6.82 -4.60 13.95
CA TRP A 100 7.63 -4.92 12.77
C TRP A 100 6.87 -5.68 11.69
N MET A 101 5.75 -6.32 12.05
CA MET A 101 4.89 -6.99 11.08
C MET A 101 4.27 -6.05 10.05
N ALA A 102 4.28 -4.74 10.31
CA ALA A 102 3.90 -3.74 9.32
C ALA A 102 4.76 -3.79 8.05
N PHE A 103 5.98 -4.35 8.12
CA PHE A 103 6.80 -4.65 6.94
C PHE A 103 6.02 -5.48 5.92
N PHE A 104 5.24 -6.45 6.36
CA PHE A 104 4.47 -7.33 5.48
C PHE A 104 3.13 -6.74 5.04
N ALA A 105 2.83 -5.47 5.36
CA ALA A 105 1.60 -4.79 4.93
C ALA A 105 1.55 -4.54 3.41
N PHE A 106 2.60 -4.92 2.66
CA PHE A 106 2.57 -4.96 1.19
C PHE A 106 1.96 -6.24 0.62
N ILE A 107 1.73 -7.28 1.43
CA ILE A 107 1.15 -8.54 0.94
C ILE A 107 -0.27 -8.28 0.42
N PRO A 108 -0.58 -8.64 -0.85
CA PRO A 108 -1.93 -8.49 -1.38
C PRO A 108 -2.95 -9.18 -0.50
N ILE A 109 -4.16 -8.63 -0.37
CA ILE A 109 -5.29 -9.20 0.38
C ILE A 109 -5.14 -9.11 1.91
N LEU A 110 -3.93 -9.27 2.45
CA LEU A 110 -3.67 -9.24 3.90
C LEU A 110 -3.13 -7.91 4.42
N GLY A 111 -2.54 -7.08 3.57
CA GLY A 111 -1.84 -5.87 4.00
C GLY A 111 -2.69 -4.89 4.82
N SER A 112 -3.92 -4.63 4.37
CA SER A 112 -4.84 -3.75 5.07
C SER A 112 -5.31 -4.36 6.39
N ALA A 113 -5.55 -5.68 6.44
CA ALA A 113 -5.91 -6.39 7.67
C ALA A 113 -4.77 -6.40 8.70
N ILE A 114 -3.51 -6.57 8.25
CA ILE A 114 -2.32 -6.45 9.12
C ILE A 114 -2.26 -5.06 9.74
N SER A 115 -2.48 -4.01 8.95
CA SER A 115 -2.44 -2.62 9.43
C SER A 115 -3.54 -2.36 10.47
N ILE A 116 -4.76 -2.83 10.22
CA ILE A 116 -5.89 -2.72 11.17
C ILE A 116 -5.57 -3.47 12.48
N VAL A 117 -5.12 -4.73 12.40
CA VAL A 117 -4.77 -5.53 13.60
C VAL A 117 -3.67 -4.85 14.42
N LEU A 118 -2.64 -4.33 13.77
CA LEU A 118 -1.59 -3.56 14.47
C LEU A 118 -2.13 -2.31 15.16
N GLY A 119 -3.12 -1.66 14.53
CA GLY A 119 -3.90 -0.56 15.11
C GLY A 119 -4.63 -0.98 16.38
N MET A 120 -5.39 -2.08 16.30
CA MET A 120 -6.14 -2.64 17.43
C MET A 120 -5.23 -3.02 18.60
N MET A 121 -4.04 -3.56 18.30
CA MET A 121 -3.02 -3.89 19.30
C MET A 121 -2.28 -2.66 19.84
N ARG A 122 -2.57 -1.45 19.34
CA ARG A 122 -1.89 -0.20 19.68
C ARG A 122 -0.36 -0.31 19.56
N ALA A 123 0.08 -0.93 18.46
CA ALA A 123 1.50 -1.07 18.16
C ALA A 123 2.21 0.30 18.07
N ASN A 124 3.52 0.37 18.30
CA ASN A 124 4.24 1.64 18.23
C ASN A 124 4.16 2.23 16.80
N ILE A 125 3.54 3.41 16.67
CA ILE A 125 3.28 4.08 15.39
C ILE A 125 4.54 4.31 14.57
N TRP A 126 5.65 4.65 15.22
CA TRP A 126 6.92 4.94 14.53
C TRP A 126 7.52 3.68 13.92
N ILE A 127 7.45 2.57 14.64
CA ILE A 127 7.92 1.27 14.13
C ILE A 127 7.01 0.80 12.99
N VAL A 128 5.70 0.99 13.12
CA VAL A 128 4.73 0.64 12.05
C VAL A 128 5.04 1.43 10.77
N ILE A 129 5.19 2.75 10.86
CA ILE A 129 5.52 3.62 9.72
C ILE A 129 6.84 3.19 9.11
N LEU A 130 7.89 3.02 9.92
CA LEU A 130 9.22 2.64 9.43
C LEU A 130 9.18 1.29 8.72
N ALA A 131 8.67 0.25 9.38
CA ALA A 131 8.62 -1.09 8.82
C ALA A 131 7.76 -1.15 7.55
N MET A 132 6.59 -0.50 7.56
CA MET A 132 5.72 -0.38 6.39
C MET A 132 6.41 0.33 5.23
N THR A 133 7.09 1.45 5.51
CA THR A 133 7.84 2.22 4.50
C THR A 133 8.89 1.33 3.84
N ILE A 134 9.71 0.62 4.62
CA ILE A 134 10.75 -0.27 4.10
C ILE A 134 10.14 -1.34 3.18
N GLY A 135 9.04 -1.98 3.61
CA GLY A 135 8.36 -3.00 2.80
C GLY A 135 7.79 -2.47 1.48
N LYS A 136 7.22 -1.25 1.51
CA LYS A 136 6.64 -0.61 0.30
C LYS A 136 7.71 -0.12 -0.66
N VAL A 137 8.79 0.48 -0.16
CA VAL A 137 9.94 0.88 -0.97
C VAL A 137 10.54 -0.34 -1.67
N LEU A 138 10.74 -1.45 -0.96
CA LEU A 138 11.27 -2.68 -1.56
C LEU A 138 10.39 -3.18 -2.70
N ARG A 139 9.06 -3.26 -2.48
CA ARG A 139 8.11 -3.68 -3.52
C ARG A 139 8.17 -2.78 -4.76
N TYR A 140 8.17 -1.47 -4.56
CA TYR A 140 8.16 -0.52 -5.68
C TYR A 140 9.50 -0.45 -6.40
N ALA A 141 10.62 -0.58 -5.69
CA ALA A 141 11.95 -0.67 -6.30
C ALA A 141 12.07 -1.90 -7.20
N LEU A 142 11.62 -3.08 -6.73
CA LEU A 142 11.62 -4.30 -7.54
C LEU A 142 10.75 -4.16 -8.80
N LEU A 143 9.58 -3.53 -8.66
CA LEU A 143 8.68 -3.31 -9.80
C LEU A 143 9.29 -2.35 -10.84
N VAL A 144 9.81 -1.22 -10.37
CA VAL A 144 10.47 -0.23 -11.24
C VAL A 144 11.66 -0.84 -11.96
N TRP A 145 12.49 -1.61 -11.26
CA TRP A 145 13.62 -2.30 -11.87
C TRP A 145 13.16 -3.24 -13.00
N GLY A 146 12.13 -4.06 -12.76
CA GLY A 146 11.55 -4.93 -13.80
C GLY A 146 10.97 -4.16 -14.99
N VAL A 147 10.31 -3.02 -14.76
CA VAL A 147 9.78 -2.16 -15.83
C VAL A 147 10.90 -1.56 -16.70
N LEU A 148 11.98 -1.12 -16.06
CA LEU A 148 13.13 -0.54 -16.76
C LEU A 148 13.89 -1.58 -17.58
N GLU A 149 14.09 -2.79 -17.06
CA GLU A 149 14.71 -3.88 -17.82
C GLU A 149 13.86 -4.32 -19.02
N ALA A 150 12.54 -4.48 -18.83
CA ALA A 150 11.63 -4.80 -19.93
C ALA A 150 11.66 -3.73 -21.03
N SER A 151 11.72 -2.45 -20.63
CA SER A 151 11.82 -1.32 -21.58
C SER A 151 13.15 -1.29 -22.34
N ALA A 152 14.24 -1.77 -21.73
CA ALA A 152 15.54 -1.88 -22.36
C ALA A 152 15.60 -3.03 -23.39
N LEU A 153 14.91 -4.14 -23.12
CA LEU A 153 14.85 -5.30 -24.03
C LEU A 153 13.99 -5.08 -25.28
N MET A 154 13.10 -4.08 -25.25
CA MET A 154 12.21 -3.73 -26.38
C MET A 154 12.78 -2.66 -27.32
N LYS A 155 13.95 -2.10 -27.02
CA LYS A 155 14.70 -1.20 -27.91
C LYS A 155 15.66 -1.98 -28.80
#